data_AF-A0AAN9QMP4-F1
#
_entry.id   AF-A0AAN9QMP4-F1
#
_cell.length_a   1.000
_cell.length_b   1.000
_cell.length_c   1.000
_cell.angle_alpha   90.00
_cell.angle_beta   90.00
_cell.angle_gamma   90.00
#
_symmetry.space_group_name_H-M   'P 1'
#
loop_
_entity.id
_entity.type
_entity.pdbx_description
1 polymer ?
#
loop_
_entity_poly.entity_id
_entity_poly.type
_entity_poly.pdbx_seq_one_letter_code
_entity_poly.pdbx_strand_id
1 'polypeptide(L)'
;MTALILCDFLIFIFCFFLPSAKSQFANSYESLLCFDLIPFPIKASGREKSRPLHFFRGPNMAIPYPHFISSEKAAMEAGLLVPSSSPSVILTQDDLKKIAAYKAVEYVESGMVLGLGTGSTAKHAVDRIGELLRQGKLKDIIGIPTSKKTHEQALSLGIPLSDLDSHPVVDLAIDGADEVDPCLNLVKGRGGSLLREKMVEGACKKFVVIVDESKLVNYLGGSGLAMPVEVIRFCWKFTAARLQKLFQESGCVAKLRTFGEKEEPFVTDNGNYIVDLYFNKTIGDLKAASDAILQLAGVVEHGMFLDLATTVIIAGELGLTVKNK
;
A
#
# COMPACT_ATOMS: atom_id res chain seq x y z
N MET A 1 53.51 5.75 -38.38
CA MET A 1 53.23 7.09 -38.91
C MET A 1 51.71 7.17 -39.06
N THR A 2 50.99 7.68 -38.05
CA THR A 2 50.62 9.10 -37.83
C THR A 2 49.49 9.57 -38.75
N ALA A 3 48.48 10.33 -38.31
CA ALA A 3 47.97 10.65 -36.96
C ALA A 3 46.63 11.42 -37.11
N LEU A 4 45.75 11.32 -36.11
CA LEU A 4 44.75 12.32 -35.68
C LEU A 4 44.22 13.37 -36.69
N ILE A 5 42.96 13.23 -37.11
CA ILE A 5 42.04 14.37 -37.35
C ILE A 5 40.66 13.99 -36.80
N LEU A 6 40.36 14.37 -35.56
CA LEU A 6 39.03 14.20 -34.96
C LEU A 6 38.84 15.17 -33.78
N CYS A 7 38.54 16.44 -34.09
CA CYS A 7 37.97 17.46 -33.19
C CYS A 7 37.50 18.66 -34.04
N ASP A 8 36.83 19.62 -33.40
CA ASP A 8 36.49 20.97 -33.92
C ASP A 8 35.32 21.08 -34.93
N PHE A 9 34.18 20.50 -34.58
CA PHE A 9 32.88 20.89 -35.18
C PHE A 9 31.76 20.98 -34.14
N LEU A 10 31.89 21.88 -33.14
CA LEU A 10 30.77 22.29 -32.25
C LEU A 10 31.09 23.52 -31.34
N ILE A 11 31.50 24.66 -31.92
CA ILE A 11 31.29 26.01 -31.35
C ILE A 11 31.18 26.96 -32.55
N PHE A 12 29.97 27.42 -32.89
CA PHE A 12 29.63 28.70 -33.57
C PHE A 12 28.15 28.66 -34.00
N ILE A 13 27.25 29.07 -33.11
CA ILE A 13 25.92 29.69 -33.33
C ILE A 13 25.35 29.93 -31.92
N PHE A 14 25.58 31.12 -31.37
CA PHE A 14 24.71 31.78 -30.36
C PHE A 14 25.27 33.17 -30.00
N CYS A 15 25.26 34.10 -30.96
CA CYS A 15 25.62 35.49 -30.69
C CYS A 15 25.10 36.44 -31.78
N PHE A 16 23.78 36.64 -31.87
CA PHE A 16 23.15 37.85 -32.44
C PHE A 16 21.67 37.89 -32.03
N PHE A 17 21.20 39.09 -31.64
CA PHE A 17 19.85 39.48 -31.12
C PHE A 17 19.67 39.58 -29.59
N LEU A 18 20.16 40.70 -29.02
CA LEU A 18 19.34 41.73 -28.33
C LEU A 18 20.25 42.74 -27.59
N PRO A 19 20.11 44.06 -27.79
CA PRO A 19 20.88 45.06 -27.07
C PRO A 19 20.14 45.65 -25.85
N SER A 20 20.94 46.09 -24.87
CA SER A 20 20.64 47.15 -23.88
C SER A 20 19.65 46.87 -22.73
N ALA A 21 20.19 46.64 -21.53
CA ALA A 21 20.06 47.58 -20.40
C ALA A 21 21.16 47.31 -19.35
N LYS A 22 21.49 48.30 -18.49
CA LYS A 22 22.67 48.28 -17.61
C LYS A 22 22.35 48.04 -16.12
N SER A 23 23.35 47.50 -15.44
CA SER A 23 23.74 47.74 -14.02
C SER A 23 23.05 46.95 -12.90
N GLN A 24 23.84 46.76 -11.81
CA GLN A 24 23.50 46.20 -10.49
C GLN A 24 23.13 44.69 -10.51
N PHE A 25 23.99 43.75 -10.12
CA PHE A 25 24.78 43.68 -8.88
C PHE A 25 26.08 42.87 -9.06
N ALA A 26 27.13 43.26 -8.34
CA ALA A 26 28.34 42.47 -8.15
C ALA A 26 28.50 42.10 -6.66
N ASN A 27 29.42 41.17 -6.37
CA ASN A 27 29.61 40.44 -5.10
C ASN A 27 28.55 39.32 -4.91
N SER A 28 28.90 38.09 -4.56
CA SER A 28 30.16 37.56 -4.01
C SER A 28 30.41 36.11 -4.42
N TYR A 29 31.66 35.77 -4.78
CA TYR A 29 32.18 34.41 -4.89
C TYR A 29 33.35 34.21 -3.92
N GLU A 30 33.68 32.95 -3.63
CA GLU A 30 34.79 32.41 -2.82
C GLU A 30 34.63 32.32 -1.29
N SER A 31 35.44 31.42 -0.71
CA SER A 31 35.42 30.81 0.64
C SER A 31 34.34 29.70 0.84
N LEU A 32 34.64 28.46 1.24
CA LEU A 32 35.92 27.79 1.60
C LEU A 32 36.06 26.37 1.02
N LEU A 33 37.31 25.93 0.88
CA LEU A 33 37.74 24.54 0.65
C LEU A 33 38.04 23.82 1.97
N CYS A 34 37.95 22.47 1.94
CA CYS A 34 38.56 21.48 2.84
C CYS A 34 38.34 21.58 4.35
N PHE A 35 37.85 20.48 4.96
CA PHE A 35 38.53 19.86 6.11
C PHE A 35 38.19 18.36 6.25
N ASP A 36 39.25 17.55 6.13
CA ASP A 36 39.58 16.24 6.72
C ASP A 36 38.65 15.02 6.73
N LEU A 37 39.20 13.96 6.13
CA LEU A 37 38.91 12.55 6.38
C LEU A 37 39.62 12.09 7.67
N ILE A 38 38.92 11.34 8.53
CA ILE A 38 39.54 10.58 9.64
C ILE A 38 38.95 9.14 9.65
N PRO A 39 39.78 8.08 9.56
CA PRO A 39 39.28 6.70 9.54
C PRO A 39 39.70 5.84 10.77
N PHE A 40 38.98 4.73 10.98
CA PHE A 40 39.27 3.58 11.87
C PHE A 40 39.18 3.80 13.41
N PRO A 41 39.03 2.74 14.25
CA PRO A 41 39.19 1.31 13.92
C PRO A 41 38.05 0.34 14.25
N ILE A 42 38.10 -0.78 13.51
CA ILE A 42 37.43 -2.06 13.79
C ILE A 42 38.00 -2.69 15.06
N LYS A 43 37.19 -3.40 15.85
CA LYS A 43 37.68 -4.44 16.76
C LYS A 43 36.81 -5.70 16.68
N ALA A 44 37.44 -6.83 16.37
CA ALA A 44 36.83 -8.15 16.33
C ALA A 44 37.63 -9.13 17.20
N SER A 45 36.97 -9.76 18.18
CA SER A 45 37.37 -11.01 18.86
C SER A 45 36.34 -11.30 19.97
N GLY A 46 35.91 -12.54 20.23
CA GLY A 46 36.33 -13.81 19.64
C GLY A 46 35.36 -14.96 19.97
N ARG A 47 35.69 -16.17 19.50
CA ARG A 47 34.93 -17.41 19.71
C ARG A 47 35.50 -18.21 20.89
N GLU A 48 34.63 -18.79 21.69
CA GLU A 48 34.80 -20.11 22.35
C GLU A 48 33.39 -20.74 22.43
N LYS A 49 33.01 -21.82 21.73
CA LYS A 49 33.50 -23.21 21.61
C LYS A 49 33.36 -24.08 22.88
N SER A 50 32.35 -24.97 22.83
CA SER A 50 32.38 -26.40 23.28
C SER A 50 32.52 -26.72 24.78
N ARG A 51 31.98 -27.80 25.36
CA ARG A 51 31.16 -28.97 24.89
C ARG A 51 30.44 -29.63 26.13
N PRO A 52 29.71 -30.76 26.03
CA PRO A 52 28.63 -31.12 26.97
C PRO A 52 29.01 -32.15 28.07
N LEU A 53 28.08 -32.39 29.00
CA LEU A 53 27.78 -33.66 29.73
C LEU A 53 26.49 -33.42 30.58
N HIS A 54 25.67 -34.38 31.05
CA HIS A 54 25.64 -35.85 30.91
C HIS A 54 24.18 -36.39 30.89
N PHE A 55 23.97 -37.51 30.18
CA PHE A 55 22.85 -38.46 30.20
C PHE A 55 22.35 -38.91 31.60
N PHE A 56 21.03 -39.08 31.81
CA PHE A 56 20.48 -40.07 32.76
C PHE A 56 19.12 -40.63 32.30
N ARG A 57 18.95 -41.96 32.37
CA ARG A 57 17.68 -42.70 32.20
C ARG A 57 17.21 -43.20 33.57
N GLY A 58 15.90 -43.25 33.82
CA GLY A 58 15.30 -43.91 34.99
C GLY A 58 13.76 -43.86 34.96
N PRO A 59 13.02 -44.97 35.18
CA PRO A 59 11.58 -45.03 34.87
C PRO A 59 10.64 -45.11 36.09
N ASN A 60 9.35 -44.83 35.86
CA ASN A 60 8.15 -45.38 36.54
C ASN A 60 6.94 -45.09 35.63
N MET A 61 6.05 -46.00 35.20
CA MET A 61 5.31 -47.16 35.77
C MET A 61 3.88 -46.81 36.25
N ALA A 62 2.92 -47.69 35.91
CA ALA A 62 1.45 -47.66 36.14
C ALA A 62 0.64 -46.62 35.31
N ILE A 63 -0.34 -46.92 34.42
CA ILE A 63 -1.27 -48.06 34.15
C ILE A 63 -2.42 -48.18 35.19
N PRO A 64 -3.72 -48.36 34.81
CA PRO A 64 -4.47 -47.91 33.63
C PRO A 64 -5.83 -47.21 33.97
N TYR A 65 -6.54 -46.66 32.98
CA TYR A 65 -7.95 -46.25 33.12
C TYR A 65 -8.92 -47.43 32.86
N PRO A 66 -10.03 -47.57 33.61
CA PRO A 66 -11.03 -48.60 33.35
C PRO A 66 -11.96 -48.23 32.18
N HIS A 67 -12.32 -49.22 31.37
CA HIS A 67 -13.43 -49.13 30.43
C HIS A 67 -14.77 -49.00 31.18
N PHE A 68 -15.70 -48.21 30.62
CA PHE A 68 -17.12 -48.33 30.96
C PHE A 68 -17.94 -48.40 29.66
N ILE A 69 -18.72 -49.46 29.53
CA ILE A 69 -19.69 -49.67 28.45
C ILE A 69 -21.07 -49.74 29.10
N SER A 70 -21.96 -48.83 28.71
CA SER A 70 -23.41 -48.93 28.90
C SER A 70 -24.06 -48.01 27.86
N SER A 71 -24.39 -48.55 26.67
CA SER A 71 -25.73 -49.05 26.34
C SER A 71 -26.76 -47.94 26.12
N GLU A 72 -26.92 -47.53 24.86
CA GLU A 72 -28.07 -46.75 24.44
C GLU A 72 -29.34 -47.63 24.45
N LYS A 73 -30.40 -47.18 25.12
CA LYS A 73 -31.78 -47.25 24.58
C LYS A 73 -32.82 -46.45 25.39
N ALA A 74 -33.35 -45.43 24.72
CA ALA A 74 -34.73 -44.96 24.72
C ALA A 74 -35.50 -44.74 26.05
N ALA A 75 -35.87 -43.48 26.29
CA ALA A 75 -37.17 -43.10 26.83
C ALA A 75 -37.62 -41.77 26.18
N MET A 76 -38.94 -41.60 26.02
CA MET A 76 -39.57 -40.48 25.29
C MET A 76 -39.93 -39.28 26.18
N GLU A 77 -40.10 -38.13 25.53
CA GLU A 77 -40.92 -36.98 25.95
C GLU A 77 -40.64 -36.27 27.29
N ALA A 78 -39.98 -35.12 27.21
CA ALA A 78 -40.60 -33.85 27.61
C ALA A 78 -39.96 -32.70 26.81
N GLY A 79 -40.79 -31.87 26.15
CA GLY A 79 -40.31 -30.77 25.32
C GLY A 79 -39.73 -29.63 26.13
N LEU A 80 -38.40 -29.50 26.12
CA LEU A 80 -37.68 -28.29 26.52
C LEU A 80 -37.04 -27.68 25.28
N LEU A 81 -37.58 -26.53 24.86
CA LEU A 81 -36.97 -25.68 23.84
C LEU A 81 -35.63 -25.17 24.36
N VAL A 82 -34.53 -25.83 23.98
CA VAL A 82 -33.20 -25.25 24.10
C VAL A 82 -33.13 -24.07 23.13
N PRO A 83 -32.94 -22.82 23.59
CA PRO A 83 -32.70 -21.72 22.67
C PRO A 83 -31.29 -21.93 22.11
N SER A 84 -31.19 -22.45 20.88
CA SER A 84 -29.94 -22.52 20.14
C SER A 84 -29.58 -21.14 19.58
N SER A 85 -29.57 -20.12 20.44
CA SER A 85 -28.91 -18.86 20.17
C SER A 85 -27.46 -18.99 20.60
N SER A 86 -26.64 -19.58 19.73
CA SER A 86 -25.24 -19.13 19.64
C SER A 86 -25.30 -17.60 19.52
N PRO A 87 -24.67 -16.82 20.41
CA PRO A 87 -24.77 -15.37 20.33
C PRO A 87 -24.25 -14.92 18.97
N SER A 88 -25.12 -14.30 18.17
CA SER A 88 -24.74 -13.71 16.89
C SER A 88 -23.68 -12.66 17.18
N VAL A 89 -22.41 -12.99 16.94
CA VAL A 89 -21.29 -12.09 17.19
C VAL A 89 -21.42 -10.96 16.19
N ILE A 90 -21.90 -9.80 16.66
CA ILE A 90 -21.97 -8.58 15.85
C ILE A 90 -20.54 -8.12 15.61
N LEU A 91 -20.02 -8.43 14.42
CA LEU A 91 -18.68 -8.02 13.99
C LEU A 91 -18.68 -6.51 13.73
N THR A 92 -17.70 -5.79 14.28
CA THR A 92 -17.50 -4.39 13.91
C THR A 92 -16.82 -4.29 12.55
N GLN A 93 -16.86 -3.12 11.92
CA GLN A 93 -16.11 -2.91 10.67
C GLN A 93 -14.60 -3.15 10.85
N ASP A 94 -14.03 -2.90 12.04
CA ASP A 94 -12.61 -3.17 12.28
C ASP A 94 -12.33 -4.67 12.41
N ASP A 95 -13.26 -5.45 12.99
CA ASP A 95 -13.19 -6.92 12.99
C ASP A 95 -13.23 -7.48 11.56
N LEU A 96 -14.15 -7.00 10.71
CA LEU A 96 -14.22 -7.40 9.30
C LEU A 96 -12.90 -7.08 8.56
N LYS A 97 -12.37 -5.87 8.74
CA LYS A 97 -11.07 -5.47 8.17
C LYS A 97 -9.93 -6.37 8.62
N LYS A 98 -9.89 -6.70 9.91
CA LYS A 98 -8.89 -7.61 10.50
C LYS A 98 -9.02 -9.03 9.98
N ILE A 99 -10.25 -9.54 9.83
CA ILE A 99 -10.54 -10.87 9.26
C ILE A 99 -10.07 -10.95 7.79
N ALA A 100 -10.40 -9.95 6.97
CA ALA A 100 -9.91 -9.87 5.58
C ALA A 100 -8.37 -9.80 5.51
N ALA A 101 -7.76 -8.94 6.34
CA ALA A 101 -6.32 -8.79 6.43
C ALA A 101 -5.61 -10.09 6.84
N TYR A 102 -6.12 -10.80 7.85
CA TYR A 102 -5.53 -12.06 8.31
C TYR A 102 -5.64 -13.13 7.23
N LYS A 103 -6.73 -13.18 6.47
CA LYS A 103 -6.90 -14.09 5.34
C LYS A 103 -5.96 -13.76 4.16
N ALA A 104 -5.61 -12.49 3.94
CA ALA A 104 -4.60 -12.11 2.95
C ALA A 104 -3.19 -12.53 3.35
N VAL A 105 -2.84 -12.47 4.64
CA VAL A 105 -1.51 -12.87 5.12
C VAL A 105 -1.27 -14.39 5.00
N GLU A 106 -2.30 -15.21 4.80
CA GLU A 106 -2.14 -16.62 4.43
C GLU A 106 -1.46 -16.83 3.05
N TYR A 107 -1.42 -15.81 2.18
CA TYR A 107 -0.69 -15.86 0.91
C TYR A 107 0.79 -15.46 1.04
N VAL A 108 1.25 -15.05 2.22
CA VAL A 108 2.64 -14.65 2.46
C VAL A 108 3.49 -15.87 2.77
N GLU A 109 4.52 -16.11 1.96
CA GLU A 109 5.53 -17.15 2.17
C GLU A 109 6.87 -16.54 2.58
N SER A 110 7.72 -17.34 3.24
CA SER A 110 9.07 -16.88 3.64
C SER A 110 9.96 -16.66 2.41
N GLY A 111 10.79 -15.60 2.42
CA GLY A 111 11.63 -15.20 1.30
C GLY A 111 10.97 -14.22 0.30
N MET A 112 9.70 -13.84 0.50
CA MET A 112 9.00 -12.91 -0.39
C MET A 112 9.40 -11.43 -0.18
N VAL A 113 9.44 -10.69 -1.30
CA VAL A 113 9.35 -9.23 -1.32
C VAL A 113 7.87 -8.82 -1.32
N LEU A 114 7.45 -8.06 -0.30
CA LEU A 114 6.05 -7.71 -0.06
C LEU A 114 5.78 -6.21 -0.27
N GLY A 115 4.75 -5.91 -1.05
CA GLY A 115 4.15 -4.57 -1.09
C GLY A 115 3.27 -4.37 0.14
N LEU A 116 3.66 -3.46 1.03
CA LEU A 116 2.94 -3.18 2.27
C LEU A 116 2.00 -1.99 2.07
N GLY A 117 0.69 -2.28 2.01
CA GLY A 117 -0.37 -1.31 1.74
C GLY A 117 -0.59 -0.22 2.78
N THR A 118 -1.51 0.71 2.50
CA THR A 118 -1.80 1.88 3.33
C THR A 118 -3.28 1.98 3.72
N GLY A 119 -3.56 2.18 5.01
CA GLY A 119 -4.90 2.46 5.53
C GLY A 119 -5.32 1.54 6.68
N SER A 120 -6.56 1.70 7.16
CA SER A 120 -7.03 0.96 8.35
C SER A 120 -7.04 -0.56 8.15
N THR A 121 -7.40 -1.06 6.96
CA THR A 121 -7.40 -2.49 6.64
C THR A 121 -5.98 -3.04 6.48
N ALA A 122 -5.14 -2.36 5.68
CA ALA A 122 -3.74 -2.76 5.45
C ALA A 122 -2.91 -2.77 6.74
N LYS A 123 -3.19 -1.84 7.68
CA LYS A 123 -2.57 -1.82 9.01
C LYS A 123 -2.63 -3.20 9.70
N HIS A 124 -3.79 -3.86 9.69
CA HIS A 124 -3.96 -5.18 10.31
C HIS A 124 -3.13 -6.28 9.63
N ALA A 125 -2.90 -6.19 8.32
CA ALA A 125 -2.07 -7.13 7.58
C ALA A 125 -0.59 -6.93 7.94
N VAL A 126 -0.12 -5.67 7.98
CA VAL A 126 1.25 -5.31 8.39
C VAL A 126 1.53 -5.71 9.84
N ASP A 127 0.59 -5.46 10.77
CA ASP A 127 0.67 -5.92 12.16
C ASP A 127 0.81 -7.45 12.25
N ARG A 128 0.04 -8.19 11.44
CA ARG A 128 0.05 -9.65 11.40
C ARG A 128 1.34 -10.22 10.80
N ILE A 129 1.90 -9.60 9.76
CA ILE A 129 3.19 -9.98 9.19
C ILE A 129 4.31 -9.81 10.24
N GLY A 130 4.34 -8.67 10.94
CA GLY A 130 5.29 -8.42 12.03
C GLY A 130 5.14 -9.41 13.20
N GLU A 131 3.92 -9.80 13.55
CA GLU A 131 3.65 -10.85 14.54
C GLU A 131 4.23 -12.21 14.13
N LEU A 132 4.03 -12.63 12.87
CA LEU A 132 4.49 -13.92 12.35
C LEU A 132 6.02 -13.98 12.18
N LEU A 133 6.66 -12.87 11.81
CA LEU A 133 8.12 -12.72 11.81
C LEU A 133 8.69 -12.86 13.22
N ARG A 134 8.13 -12.15 14.21
CA ARG A 134 8.55 -12.26 15.62
C ARG A 134 8.33 -13.67 16.20
N GLN A 135 7.33 -14.41 15.72
CA GLN A 135 7.09 -15.81 16.07
C GLN A 135 7.99 -16.80 15.32
N GLY A 136 8.82 -16.35 14.37
CA GLY A 136 9.67 -17.20 13.53
C GLY A 136 8.90 -18.08 12.53
N LYS A 137 7.61 -17.80 12.31
CA LYS A 137 6.73 -18.51 11.36
C LYS A 137 6.91 -18.01 9.93
N LEU A 138 7.21 -16.72 9.78
CA LEU A 138 7.76 -16.14 8.55
C LEU A 138 9.24 -15.82 8.77
N LYS A 139 10.02 -15.88 7.68
CA LYS A 139 11.45 -15.57 7.64
C LYS A 139 11.78 -14.87 6.33
N ASP A 140 12.89 -14.15 6.31
CA ASP A 140 13.50 -13.60 5.09
C ASP A 140 12.54 -12.74 4.25
N ILE A 141 11.62 -12.02 4.92
CA ILE A 141 10.67 -11.09 4.30
C ILE A 141 11.33 -9.71 4.12
N ILE A 142 11.08 -9.08 2.98
CA ILE A 142 11.42 -7.68 2.71
C ILE A 142 10.14 -6.90 2.41
N GLY A 143 9.89 -5.80 3.11
CA GLY A 143 8.72 -4.94 2.92
C GLY A 143 9.02 -3.68 2.11
N ILE A 144 8.19 -3.37 1.12
CA ILE A 144 8.19 -2.11 0.36
C ILE A 144 6.92 -1.34 0.72
N PRO A 145 7.00 -0.26 1.52
CA PRO A 145 5.82 0.44 2.04
C PRO A 145 5.23 1.43 1.02
N THR A 146 3.90 1.42 0.86
CA THR A 146 3.18 2.33 -0.03
C THR A 146 2.98 3.74 0.55
N SER A 147 3.39 4.01 1.78
CA SER A 147 3.36 5.35 2.40
C SER A 147 4.40 5.51 3.51
N LYS A 148 4.70 6.75 3.92
CA LYS A 148 5.51 7.02 5.12
C LYS A 148 4.84 6.44 6.38
N LYS A 149 3.51 6.50 6.47
CA LYS A 149 2.75 5.91 7.58
C LYS A 149 2.96 4.40 7.68
N THR A 150 2.93 3.68 6.56
CA THR A 150 3.19 2.24 6.55
C THR A 150 4.67 1.93 6.79
N HIS A 151 5.59 2.77 6.28
CA HIS A 151 7.02 2.66 6.58
C HIS A 151 7.28 2.73 8.09
N GLU A 152 6.76 3.75 8.77
CA GLU A 152 6.87 3.93 10.23
C GLU A 152 6.26 2.75 11.00
N GLN A 153 5.09 2.26 10.59
CA GLN A 153 4.46 1.09 11.21
C GLN A 153 5.33 -0.15 11.06
N ALA A 154 5.75 -0.48 9.84
CA ALA A 154 6.50 -1.69 9.54
C ALA A 154 7.89 -1.68 10.21
N LEU A 155 8.55 -0.52 10.26
CA LEU A 155 9.78 -0.30 11.01
C LEU A 155 9.57 -0.55 12.52
N SER A 156 8.48 -0.06 13.11
CA SER A 156 8.17 -0.28 14.53
C SER A 156 7.91 -1.75 14.91
N LEU A 157 7.53 -2.56 13.91
CA LEU A 157 7.29 -4.00 14.03
C LEU A 157 8.54 -4.86 13.77
N GLY A 158 9.66 -4.26 13.36
CA GLY A 158 10.89 -4.98 13.01
C GLY A 158 10.83 -5.71 11.67
N ILE A 159 9.95 -5.29 10.75
CA ILE A 159 9.92 -5.82 9.38
C ILE A 159 11.11 -5.23 8.61
N PRO A 160 11.99 -6.02 7.98
CA PRO A 160 13.05 -5.49 7.11
C PRO A 160 12.44 -4.71 5.93
N LEU A 161 12.96 -3.51 5.64
CA LEU A 161 12.40 -2.61 4.62
C LEU A 161 13.36 -2.37 3.46
N SER A 162 12.78 -2.11 2.29
CA SER A 162 13.47 -1.70 1.06
C SER A 162 12.56 -0.83 0.18
N ASP A 163 13.09 -0.42 -0.97
CA ASP A 163 12.42 0.30 -2.06
C ASP A 163 12.38 -0.50 -3.38
N LEU A 164 11.66 0.05 -4.37
CA LEU A 164 11.54 -0.50 -5.72
C LEU A 164 12.83 -0.35 -6.55
N ASP A 165 13.72 0.59 -6.21
CA ASP A 165 15.00 0.75 -6.91
C ASP A 165 15.93 -0.45 -6.61
N SER A 166 15.90 -0.94 -5.36
CA SER A 166 16.63 -2.13 -4.92
C SER A 166 15.90 -3.43 -5.25
N HIS A 167 14.57 -3.43 -5.24
CA HIS A 167 13.71 -4.59 -5.49
C HIS A 167 12.59 -4.26 -6.50
N PRO A 168 12.90 -4.20 -7.81
CA PRO A 168 11.97 -3.75 -8.86
C PRO A 168 10.86 -4.76 -9.20
N VAL A 169 10.88 -5.94 -8.59
CA VAL A 169 9.84 -6.97 -8.74
C VAL A 169 9.36 -7.37 -7.36
N VAL A 170 8.07 -7.19 -7.11
CA VAL A 170 7.41 -7.54 -5.83
C VAL A 170 6.70 -8.88 -6.00
N ASP A 171 6.78 -9.78 -5.01
CA ASP A 171 6.10 -11.07 -5.10
C ASP A 171 4.61 -10.95 -4.83
N LEU A 172 4.25 -10.22 -3.77
CA LEU A 172 2.90 -10.07 -3.29
C LEU A 172 2.67 -8.66 -2.72
N ALA A 173 1.69 -7.92 -3.23
CA ALA A 173 1.19 -6.71 -2.58
C ALA A 173 -0.12 -7.01 -1.82
N ILE A 174 -0.25 -6.49 -0.60
CA ILE A 174 -1.50 -6.53 0.17
C ILE A 174 -1.89 -5.10 0.53
N ASP A 175 -3.02 -4.62 0.01
CA ASP A 175 -3.57 -3.30 0.34
C ASP A 175 -5.11 -3.28 0.35
N GLY A 176 -5.69 -2.25 0.96
CA GLY A 176 -7.12 -1.97 0.87
C GLY A 176 -7.51 -1.21 -0.38
N ALA A 177 -8.82 -1.12 -0.58
CA ALA A 177 -9.46 -0.27 -1.58
C ALA A 177 -10.55 0.60 -0.95
N ASP A 178 -10.82 1.72 -1.59
CA ASP A 178 -11.86 2.68 -1.25
C ASP A 178 -13.20 2.34 -1.92
N GLU A 179 -13.15 1.71 -3.11
CA GLU A 179 -14.25 1.07 -3.82
C GLU A 179 -13.74 -0.13 -4.61
N VAL A 180 -14.60 -1.13 -4.86
CA VAL A 180 -14.32 -2.29 -5.73
C VAL A 180 -15.55 -2.53 -6.63
N ASP A 181 -15.35 -2.54 -7.95
CA ASP A 181 -16.42 -2.83 -8.92
C ASP A 181 -16.58 -4.35 -9.21
N PRO A 182 -17.60 -4.78 -9.98
CA PRO A 182 -17.79 -6.19 -10.32
C PRO A 182 -16.65 -6.82 -11.15
N CYS A 183 -15.84 -6.00 -11.83
CA CYS A 183 -14.69 -6.39 -12.65
C CYS A 183 -13.36 -6.39 -11.86
N LEU A 184 -13.42 -6.14 -10.54
CA LEU A 184 -12.29 -6.00 -9.64
C LEU A 184 -11.37 -4.80 -9.94
N ASN A 185 -11.87 -3.79 -10.66
CA ASN A 185 -11.23 -2.48 -10.68
C ASN A 185 -11.47 -1.77 -9.35
N LEU A 186 -10.57 -0.85 -8.97
CA LEU A 186 -10.60 -0.22 -7.67
C LEU A 186 -10.62 1.31 -7.76
N VAL A 187 -11.24 1.94 -6.77
CA VAL A 187 -10.82 3.28 -6.31
C VAL A 187 -9.90 3.09 -5.11
N LYS A 188 -8.81 3.86 -5.06
CA LYS A 188 -7.85 3.93 -3.94
C LYS A 188 -7.45 5.38 -3.66
N GLY A 189 -6.54 5.60 -2.71
CA GLY A 189 -5.95 6.92 -2.50
C GLY A 189 -6.75 7.92 -1.65
N ARG A 190 -7.89 7.55 -1.04
CA ARG A 190 -8.54 8.44 -0.04
C ARG A 190 -7.65 8.67 1.19
N GLY A 191 -6.73 7.73 1.46
CA GLY A 191 -5.63 7.91 2.42
C GLY A 191 -4.47 8.81 1.94
N GLY A 192 -4.43 9.19 0.66
CA GLY A 192 -3.48 10.16 0.11
C GLY A 192 -2.14 9.63 -0.39
N SER A 193 -1.98 8.31 -0.55
CA SER A 193 -0.71 7.66 -0.96
C SER A 193 -0.76 7.03 -2.36
N LEU A 194 -1.75 7.42 -3.19
CA LEU A 194 -2.14 6.75 -4.43
C LEU A 194 -1.00 6.49 -5.43
N LEU A 195 -0.05 7.42 -5.59
CA LEU A 195 1.05 7.23 -6.53
C LEU A 195 1.98 6.09 -6.09
N ARG A 196 2.32 6.05 -4.79
CA ARG A 196 3.19 5.03 -4.22
C ARG A 196 2.50 3.68 -4.14
N GLU A 197 1.21 3.67 -3.78
CA GLU A 197 0.33 2.50 -3.89
C GLU A 197 0.41 1.92 -5.32
N LYS A 198 0.15 2.73 -6.36
CA LYS A 198 0.15 2.25 -7.75
C LYS A 198 1.51 1.79 -8.25
N MET A 199 2.60 2.45 -7.86
CA MET A 199 3.95 2.04 -8.25
C MET A 199 4.31 0.65 -7.67
N VAL A 200 4.02 0.40 -6.40
CA VAL A 200 4.36 -0.88 -5.74
C VAL A 200 3.43 -2.00 -6.19
N GLU A 201 2.12 -1.73 -6.31
CA GLU A 201 1.12 -2.71 -6.74
C GLU A 201 1.26 -3.03 -8.23
N GLY A 202 1.62 -2.05 -9.07
CA GLY A 202 1.94 -2.26 -10.49
C GLY A 202 3.23 -3.04 -10.74
N ALA A 203 4.13 -3.11 -9.75
CA ALA A 203 5.38 -3.88 -9.80
C ALA A 203 5.25 -5.30 -9.23
N CYS A 204 4.06 -5.74 -8.82
CA CYS A 204 3.87 -7.03 -8.14
C CYS A 204 3.37 -8.17 -9.04
N LYS A 205 3.80 -9.39 -8.75
CA LYS A 205 3.32 -10.62 -9.42
C LYS A 205 1.89 -10.97 -9.00
N LYS A 206 1.52 -10.64 -7.76
CA LYS A 206 0.18 -10.87 -7.20
C LYS A 206 -0.26 -9.68 -6.35
N PHE A 207 -1.38 -9.06 -6.71
CA PHE A 207 -2.03 -8.04 -5.88
C PHE A 207 -3.28 -8.61 -5.20
N VAL A 208 -3.24 -8.68 -3.86
CA VAL A 208 -4.37 -9.10 -3.01
C VAL A 208 -4.99 -7.87 -2.35
N VAL A 209 -6.21 -7.54 -2.75
CA VAL A 209 -7.00 -6.46 -2.19
C VAL A 209 -7.80 -6.96 -0.98
N ILE A 210 -7.82 -6.20 0.11
CA ILE A 210 -8.58 -6.51 1.33
C ILE A 210 -9.61 -5.43 1.66
N VAL A 211 -10.89 -5.81 1.72
CA VAL A 211 -12.01 -4.90 1.99
C VAL A 211 -13.07 -5.50 2.90
N ASP A 212 -13.77 -4.63 3.61
CA ASP A 212 -15.10 -4.94 4.15
C ASP A 212 -16.17 -4.74 3.07
N GLU A 213 -17.33 -5.39 3.19
CA GLU A 213 -18.35 -5.40 2.13
C GLU A 213 -18.93 -4.02 1.78
N SER A 214 -18.78 -3.01 2.65
CA SER A 214 -19.17 -1.61 2.36
C SER A 214 -18.40 -0.96 1.20
N LYS A 215 -17.31 -1.58 0.75
CA LYS A 215 -16.49 -1.12 -0.39
C LYS A 215 -17.00 -1.59 -1.74
N LEU A 216 -17.94 -2.52 -1.79
CA LEU A 216 -18.48 -3.00 -3.06
C LEU A 216 -19.39 -1.95 -3.70
N VAL A 217 -19.15 -1.63 -4.97
CA VAL A 217 -19.95 -0.70 -5.76
C VAL A 217 -20.41 -1.33 -7.07
N ASN A 218 -21.52 -0.84 -7.63
CA ASN A 218 -21.99 -1.29 -8.94
C ASN A 218 -21.10 -0.79 -10.10
N TYR A 219 -20.42 0.34 -9.90
CA TYR A 219 -19.47 0.97 -10.82
C TYR A 219 -18.57 1.95 -10.04
N LEU A 220 -17.34 2.21 -10.51
CA LEU A 220 -16.43 3.13 -9.83
C LEU A 220 -16.95 4.58 -9.86
N GLY A 221 -16.74 5.29 -8.75
CA GLY A 221 -17.38 6.58 -8.44
C GLY A 221 -18.80 6.42 -7.86
N GLY A 222 -19.35 5.21 -7.82
CA GLY A 222 -20.73 4.93 -7.42
C GLY A 222 -21.03 5.07 -5.92
N SER A 223 -20.02 5.22 -5.05
CA SER A 223 -20.25 5.46 -3.61
C SER A 223 -20.65 6.90 -3.28
N GLY A 224 -20.52 7.84 -4.23
CA GLY A 224 -20.67 9.28 -3.99
C GLY A 224 -19.52 9.92 -3.18
N LEU A 225 -18.50 9.13 -2.81
CA LEU A 225 -17.29 9.61 -2.13
C LEU A 225 -16.17 9.91 -3.14
N ALA A 226 -15.07 10.48 -2.66
CA ALA A 226 -13.99 11.02 -3.48
C ALA A 226 -13.32 9.99 -4.41
N MET A 227 -13.08 10.38 -5.66
CA MET A 227 -12.14 9.78 -6.60
C MET A 227 -10.88 10.68 -6.65
N PRO A 228 -9.77 10.28 -6.05
CA PRO A 228 -8.61 11.17 -5.89
C PRO A 228 -7.81 11.35 -7.19
N VAL A 229 -7.29 12.55 -7.44
CA VAL A 229 -6.30 12.81 -8.49
C VAL A 229 -5.13 13.61 -7.89
N GLU A 230 -3.93 13.04 -7.91
CA GLU A 230 -2.71 13.72 -7.48
C GLU A 230 -2.26 14.70 -8.57
N VAL A 231 -2.05 15.97 -8.21
CA VAL A 231 -1.71 17.07 -9.12
C VAL A 231 -0.57 17.91 -8.57
N ILE A 232 0.26 18.46 -9.45
CA ILE A 232 1.30 19.41 -9.06
C ILE A 232 0.69 20.67 -8.45
N ARG A 233 1.40 21.31 -7.51
CA ARG A 233 0.89 22.52 -6.84
C ARG A 233 0.75 23.73 -7.77
N PHE A 234 1.62 23.83 -8.78
CA PHE A 234 1.64 24.94 -9.74
C PHE A 234 0.31 25.01 -10.50
N CYS A 235 -0.38 26.14 -10.39
CA CYS A 235 -1.67 26.38 -11.03
C CYS A 235 -2.75 25.30 -10.79
N TRP A 236 -2.73 24.58 -9.65
CA TRP A 236 -3.66 23.46 -9.39
C TRP A 236 -5.14 23.79 -9.62
N LYS A 237 -5.58 25.05 -9.39
CA LYS A 237 -6.95 25.53 -9.65
C LYS A 237 -7.36 25.38 -11.12
N PHE A 238 -6.43 25.61 -12.04
CA PHE A 238 -6.63 25.38 -13.47
C PHE A 238 -6.77 23.89 -13.77
N THR A 239 -5.91 23.05 -13.21
CA THR A 239 -5.97 21.58 -13.35
C THR A 239 -7.29 21.02 -12.79
N ALA A 240 -7.75 21.50 -11.64
CA ALA A 240 -9.03 21.11 -11.05
C ALA A 240 -10.23 21.50 -11.94
N ALA A 241 -10.23 22.70 -12.52
CA ALA A 241 -11.28 23.13 -13.46
C ALA A 241 -11.26 22.30 -14.76
N ARG A 242 -10.08 21.90 -15.24
CA ARG A 242 -9.91 20.99 -16.40
C ARG A 242 -10.45 19.59 -16.09
N LEU A 243 -10.13 19.03 -14.92
CA LEU A 243 -10.64 17.73 -14.46
C LEU A 243 -12.17 17.74 -14.32
N GLN A 244 -12.74 18.80 -13.72
CA GLN A 244 -14.20 18.90 -13.60
C GLN A 244 -14.88 18.98 -14.97
N LYS A 245 -14.30 19.72 -15.92
CA LYS A 245 -14.84 19.84 -17.28
C LYS A 245 -14.80 18.51 -18.03
N LEU A 246 -13.76 17.69 -17.83
CA LEU A 246 -13.62 16.37 -18.46
C LEU A 246 -14.81 15.45 -18.14
N PHE A 247 -15.37 15.55 -16.93
CA PHE A 247 -16.47 14.72 -16.45
C PHE A 247 -17.77 15.49 -16.18
N GLN A 248 -18.00 16.59 -16.91
CA GLN A 248 -19.19 17.43 -16.73
C GLN A 248 -20.49 16.64 -16.96
N GLU A 249 -20.50 15.69 -17.90
CA GLU A 249 -21.68 14.87 -18.22
C GLU A 249 -22.05 13.88 -17.10
N SER A 250 -21.02 13.35 -16.41
CA SER A 250 -21.12 12.55 -15.18
C SER A 250 -21.45 13.39 -13.94
N GLY A 251 -21.72 14.69 -14.11
CA GLY A 251 -22.05 15.63 -13.05
C GLY A 251 -20.93 15.82 -12.03
N CYS A 252 -19.67 15.72 -12.48
CA CYS A 252 -18.51 15.81 -11.62
C CYS A 252 -18.40 17.16 -10.88
N VAL A 253 -18.06 17.10 -9.60
CA VAL A 253 -17.59 18.24 -8.81
C VAL A 253 -16.14 17.96 -8.40
N ALA A 254 -15.22 18.87 -8.73
CA ALA A 254 -13.81 18.78 -8.35
C ALA A 254 -13.53 19.70 -7.15
N LYS A 255 -12.90 19.17 -6.10
CA LYS A 255 -12.51 19.93 -4.90
C LYS A 255 -11.05 19.68 -4.59
N LEU A 256 -10.34 20.70 -4.10
CA LEU A 256 -9.05 20.45 -3.45
C LEU A 256 -9.27 19.64 -2.19
N ARG A 257 -8.49 18.58 -1.97
CA ARG A 257 -8.46 17.91 -0.68
C ARG A 257 -7.82 18.81 0.35
N THR A 258 -8.50 19.03 1.46
CA THR A 258 -8.02 19.82 2.58
C THR A 258 -7.91 18.96 3.84
N PHE A 259 -7.18 19.43 4.85
CA PHE A 259 -6.99 18.75 6.12
C PHE A 259 -7.08 19.72 7.30
N GLY A 260 -7.64 19.23 8.41
CA GLY A 260 -7.84 20.00 9.64
C GLY A 260 -8.92 21.09 9.54
N GLU A 261 -9.19 21.74 10.68
CA GLU A 261 -10.25 22.75 10.82
C GLU A 261 -10.03 24.02 9.98
N LYS A 262 -8.78 24.27 9.56
CA LYS A 262 -8.38 25.45 8.76
C LYS A 262 -8.49 25.25 7.25
N GLU A 263 -8.95 24.08 6.81
CA GLU A 263 -9.03 23.69 5.40
C GLU A 263 -7.69 23.86 4.64
N GLU A 264 -6.56 23.56 5.30
CA GLU A 264 -5.24 23.65 4.66
C GLU A 264 -5.09 22.59 3.55
N PRO A 265 -4.47 22.89 2.39
CA PRO A 265 -4.28 21.92 1.31
C PRO A 265 -3.58 20.64 1.77
N PHE A 266 -4.17 19.49 1.51
CA PHE A 266 -3.53 18.19 1.77
C PHE A 266 -2.30 18.03 0.87
N VAL A 267 -1.15 17.69 1.47
CA VAL A 267 0.11 17.45 0.77
C VAL A 267 0.42 15.96 0.78
N THR A 268 0.62 15.36 -0.39
CA THR A 268 0.99 13.94 -0.51
C THR A 268 2.41 13.67 -0.02
N ASP A 269 2.74 12.39 0.17
CA ASP A 269 4.10 11.99 0.54
C ASP A 269 5.18 12.44 -0.46
N ASN A 270 4.77 12.70 -1.70
CA ASN A 270 5.61 13.15 -2.82
C ASN A 270 5.58 14.68 -2.99
N GLY A 271 4.90 15.39 -2.09
CA GLY A 271 4.84 16.85 -2.08
C GLY A 271 3.80 17.46 -3.02
N ASN A 272 2.89 16.69 -3.61
CA ASN A 272 1.83 17.18 -4.50
C ASN A 272 0.55 17.53 -3.73
N TYR A 273 -0.45 18.06 -4.44
CA TYR A 273 -1.82 18.19 -3.92
C TYR A 273 -2.71 17.06 -4.44
N ILE A 274 -3.88 16.90 -3.83
CA ILE A 274 -4.95 16.04 -4.37
C ILE A 274 -6.17 16.89 -4.72
N VAL A 275 -6.72 16.66 -5.91
CA VAL A 275 -8.06 17.11 -6.31
C VAL A 275 -8.97 15.89 -6.23
N ASP A 276 -9.96 15.94 -5.34
CA ASP A 276 -10.99 14.92 -5.21
C ASP A 276 -12.14 15.21 -6.18
N LEU A 277 -12.45 14.23 -7.03
CA LEU A 277 -13.59 14.25 -7.94
C LEU A 277 -14.76 13.50 -7.31
N TYR A 278 -15.96 14.08 -7.38
CA TYR A 278 -17.20 13.47 -6.87
C TYR A 278 -18.20 13.38 -8.01
N PHE A 279 -18.76 12.19 -8.25
CA PHE A 279 -19.66 11.93 -9.38
C PHE A 279 -21.09 11.69 -8.90
N ASN A 280 -22.08 12.08 -9.72
CA ASN A 280 -23.49 11.78 -9.48
C ASN A 280 -24.09 10.78 -10.49
N LYS A 281 -23.29 10.36 -11.46
CA LYS A 281 -23.57 9.36 -12.50
C LYS A 281 -22.30 8.55 -12.76
N THR A 282 -22.43 7.48 -13.55
CA THR A 282 -21.27 6.72 -14.04
C THR A 282 -20.25 7.59 -14.79
N ILE A 283 -18.99 7.20 -14.67
CA ILE A 283 -17.84 7.78 -15.36
C ILE A 283 -17.81 7.33 -16.85
N GLY A 284 -18.49 6.23 -17.19
CA GLY A 284 -18.47 5.64 -18.53
C GLY A 284 -17.33 4.64 -18.70
N ASP A 285 -16.59 4.75 -19.81
CA ASP A 285 -15.41 3.92 -20.08
C ASP A 285 -14.27 4.32 -19.12
N LEU A 286 -13.92 3.42 -18.20
CA LEU A 286 -12.89 3.65 -17.19
C LEU A 286 -11.50 3.82 -17.79
N LYS A 287 -11.18 3.13 -18.89
CA LYS A 287 -9.86 3.24 -19.53
C LYS A 287 -9.75 4.57 -20.27
N ALA A 288 -10.78 4.95 -21.04
CA ALA A 288 -10.82 6.27 -21.66
C ALA A 288 -10.76 7.40 -20.62
N ALA A 289 -11.44 7.26 -19.49
CA ALA A 289 -11.38 8.20 -18.37
C ALA A 289 -9.98 8.28 -17.73
N SER A 290 -9.32 7.15 -17.51
CA SER A 290 -7.95 7.06 -16.99
C SER A 290 -6.96 7.76 -17.92
N ASP A 291 -6.95 7.38 -19.21
CA ASP A 291 -6.06 7.96 -20.22
C ASP A 291 -6.30 9.47 -20.37
N ALA A 292 -7.55 9.92 -20.35
CA ALA A 292 -7.89 11.34 -20.46
C ALA A 292 -7.51 12.18 -19.23
N ILE A 293 -7.50 11.59 -18.02
CA ILE A 293 -6.95 12.26 -16.82
C ILE A 293 -5.42 12.39 -16.94
N LEU A 294 -4.72 11.31 -17.31
CA LEU A 294 -3.26 11.29 -17.42
C LEU A 294 -2.73 12.22 -18.53
N GLN A 295 -3.51 12.47 -19.57
CA GLN A 295 -3.18 13.45 -20.63
C GLN A 295 -3.24 14.93 -20.17
N LEU A 296 -3.80 15.25 -19.00
CA LEU A 296 -3.87 16.63 -18.51
C LEU A 296 -2.54 17.04 -17.86
N ALA A 297 -1.77 17.89 -18.55
CA ALA A 297 -0.54 18.46 -18.01
C ALA A 297 -0.74 19.06 -16.61
N GLY A 298 0.04 18.57 -15.64
CA GLY A 298 -0.07 18.93 -14.23
C GLY A 298 -0.81 17.91 -13.35
N VAL A 299 -1.47 16.92 -13.94
CA VAL A 299 -1.80 15.67 -13.26
C VAL A 299 -0.51 14.85 -13.08
N VAL A 300 -0.42 14.15 -11.95
CA VAL A 300 0.65 13.19 -11.64
C VAL A 300 0.12 11.77 -11.76
N GLU A 301 -1.00 11.46 -11.09
CA GLU A 301 -1.63 10.12 -11.10
C GLU A 301 -3.08 10.21 -10.54
N HIS A 302 -3.90 9.17 -10.71
CA HIS A 302 -5.28 9.11 -10.24
C HIS A 302 -5.65 7.83 -9.47
N GLY A 303 -6.70 7.91 -8.66
CA GLY A 303 -7.19 6.85 -7.78
C GLY A 303 -7.89 5.67 -8.45
N MET A 304 -8.13 5.68 -9.77
CA MET A 304 -8.57 4.48 -10.50
C MET A 304 -7.40 3.52 -10.70
N PHE A 305 -7.53 2.30 -10.16
CA PHE A 305 -6.58 1.21 -10.28
C PHE A 305 -7.27 0.13 -11.12
N LEU A 306 -7.04 0.22 -12.44
CA LEU A 306 -7.70 -0.60 -13.45
C LEU A 306 -6.83 -1.81 -13.76
N ASP A 307 -7.45 -2.98 -13.87
CA ASP A 307 -6.80 -4.24 -14.20
C ASP A 307 -5.65 -4.74 -13.29
N LEU A 308 -5.35 -4.07 -12.17
CA LEU A 308 -4.25 -4.45 -11.27
C LEU A 308 -4.60 -5.57 -10.27
N ALA A 309 -5.84 -5.66 -9.78
CA ALA A 309 -6.21 -6.62 -8.75
C ALA A 309 -6.24 -8.06 -9.28
N THR A 310 -5.51 -8.98 -8.62
CA THR A 310 -5.51 -10.41 -8.96
C THR A 310 -6.44 -11.23 -8.07
N THR A 311 -6.58 -10.80 -6.81
CA THR A 311 -7.50 -11.38 -5.81
C THR A 311 -8.13 -10.25 -5.01
N VAL A 312 -9.42 -10.33 -4.72
CA VAL A 312 -10.11 -9.48 -3.74
C VAL A 312 -10.70 -10.34 -2.65
N ILE A 313 -10.35 -10.06 -1.40
CA ILE A 313 -10.84 -10.71 -0.20
C ILE A 313 -11.82 -9.75 0.49
N ILE A 314 -13.06 -10.19 0.61
CA ILE A 314 -14.19 -9.41 1.11
C ILE A 314 -14.65 -10.04 2.41
N ALA A 315 -14.63 -9.29 3.50
CA ALA A 315 -15.27 -9.67 4.76
C ALA A 315 -16.63 -8.95 4.91
N GLY A 316 -17.68 -9.72 5.12
CA GLY A 316 -19.02 -9.22 5.42
C GLY A 316 -19.66 -9.94 6.60
N GLU A 317 -20.88 -9.55 6.97
CA GLU A 317 -21.64 -10.17 8.08
C GLU A 317 -21.86 -11.68 7.86
N LEU A 318 -21.94 -12.12 6.61
CA LEU A 318 -22.10 -13.53 6.21
C LEU A 318 -20.77 -14.31 6.11
N GLY A 319 -19.63 -13.66 6.36
CA GLY A 319 -18.30 -14.28 6.37
C GLY A 319 -17.35 -13.77 5.29
N LEU A 320 -16.39 -14.61 4.92
CA LEU A 320 -15.33 -14.30 3.95
C LEU A 320 -15.67 -14.79 2.54
N THR A 321 -15.58 -13.89 1.56
CA THR A 321 -15.60 -14.22 0.13
C THR A 321 -14.24 -13.90 -0.50
N VAL A 322 -13.72 -14.82 -1.32
CA VAL A 322 -12.51 -14.59 -2.12
C VAL A 322 -12.88 -14.60 -3.59
N LYS A 323 -12.67 -13.48 -4.28
CA LYS A 323 -12.78 -13.37 -5.74
C LYS A 323 -11.38 -13.37 -6.33
N ASN A 324 -11.16 -14.12 -7.41
CA ASN A 324 -9.94 -14.06 -8.21
C ASN A 324 -10.29 -13.55 -9.60
N LYS A 325 -9.30 -12.99 -10.29
CA LYS A 325 -9.37 -12.62 -11.70
C LYS A 325 -8.88 -13.77 -12.59
#